data_AF-A0A7C6ZDT0-F1
#
_entry.id   AF-A0A7C6ZDT0-F1
#
_cell.length_a   1.000
_cell.length_b   1.000
_cell.length_c   1.000
_cell.angle_alpha   90.00
_cell.angle_beta   90.00
_cell.angle_gamma   90.00
#
_symmetry.space_group_name_H-M   'P 1'
#
loop_
_entity.id
_entity.type
_entity.pdbx_description
1 polymer ?
#
loop_
_entity_poly.entity_id
_entity_poly.type
_entity_poly.pdbx_seq_one_letter_code
_entity_poly.pdbx_strand_id
1 'polypeptide(L)'
;MWGGLMARFLRVGVFQDKLDRIIELCSSLRVEPEVARNARMKQALDEIAGLALGIKEFMNSFPSEPLIWTGRGDTDEVIAMLESLVAAAESAGQVLRKA
;
A
#
# COMPACT_ATOMS: atom_id res chain seq x y z
N MET A 1 -26.74 1.60 6.35
CA MET A 1 -26.35 0.60 5.32
C MET A 1 -24.85 0.78 5.09
N TRP A 2 -24.01 0.13 5.91
CA TRP A 2 -22.56 0.45 6.03
C TRP A 2 -21.63 -0.53 5.28
N GLY A 3 -22.20 -1.60 4.72
CA GLY A 3 -21.42 -2.69 4.11
C GLY A 3 -20.65 -2.34 2.83
N GLY A 4 -20.90 -1.18 2.20
CA GLY A 4 -20.21 -0.76 0.98
C GLY A 4 -18.92 0.05 1.19
N LEU A 5 -18.72 0.62 2.38
CA LEU A 5 -17.60 1.55 2.62
C LEU A 5 -16.27 0.81 2.87
N MET A 6 -16.34 -0.32 3.58
CA MET A 6 -15.19 -1.20 3.86
C MET A 6 -14.60 -1.85 2.61
N ALA A 7 -15.36 -1.91 1.51
CA ALA A 7 -14.90 -2.51 0.24
C ALA A 7 -13.97 -1.60 -0.57
N ARG A 8 -13.73 -0.35 -0.14
CA ARG A 8 -12.99 0.66 -0.93
C ARG A 8 -11.60 0.96 -0.40
N PHE A 9 -11.22 0.43 0.75
CA PHE A 9 -9.88 0.57 1.30
C PHE A 9 -9.13 -0.76 1.16
N LEU A 10 -8.03 -0.75 0.43
CA LEU A 10 -7.11 -1.88 0.38
C LEU A 10 -6.04 -1.71 1.43
N ARG A 11 -5.73 -2.80 2.12
CA ARG A 11 -4.56 -2.89 3.00
C ARG A 11 -3.30 -2.89 2.16
N VAL A 12 -2.29 -2.14 2.59
CA VAL A 12 -1.01 -2.06 1.88
C VAL A 12 -0.28 -3.41 1.84
N GLY A 13 -0.58 -4.33 2.77
CA GLY A 13 0.05 -5.66 2.80
C GLY A 13 0.02 -6.39 1.45
N VAL A 14 -1.05 -6.20 0.66
CA VAL A 14 -1.15 -6.77 -0.70
C VAL A 14 -0.05 -6.27 -1.64
N PHE A 15 0.41 -5.03 -1.47
CA PHE A 15 1.50 -4.46 -2.26
C PHE A 15 2.86 -4.96 -1.78
N GLN A 16 3.03 -5.19 -0.47
CA GLN A 16 4.29 -5.71 0.08
C GLN A 16 4.65 -7.07 -0.52
N ASP A 17 3.68 -8.00 -0.57
CA ASP A 17 3.88 -9.32 -1.19
C ASP A 17 4.27 -9.22 -2.68
N LYS A 18 3.70 -8.25 -3.40
CA LYS A 18 4.02 -8.02 -4.82
C LYS A 18 5.43 -7.44 -4.99
N LEU A 19 5.84 -6.52 -4.13
CA LEU A 19 7.19 -5.97 -4.14
C LEU A 19 8.23 -7.03 -3.81
N ASP A 20 7.96 -7.88 -2.82
CA ASP A 20 8.83 -9.02 -2.50
C ASP A 20 8.98 -9.96 -3.68
N ARG A 21 7.86 -10.26 -4.36
CA ARG A 21 7.91 -11.08 -5.57
C ARG A 21 8.73 -10.43 -6.69
N ILE A 22 8.67 -9.11 -6.86
CA ILE A 22 9.49 -8.40 -7.85
C ILE A 22 10.99 -8.52 -7.50
N ILE A 23 11.36 -8.32 -6.23
CA ILE A 23 12.75 -8.42 -5.76
C ILE A 23 13.28 -9.84 -5.96
N GLU A 24 12.49 -10.86 -5.63
CA GLU A 24 12.83 -12.27 -5.88
C GLU A 24 13.06 -12.56 -7.36
N LEU A 25 12.17 -12.07 -8.24
CA LEU A 25 12.28 -12.27 -9.68
C LEU A 25 13.52 -11.57 -10.24
N CYS A 26 13.81 -10.33 -9.82
CA CYS A 26 15.03 -9.64 -10.21
C CYS A 26 16.28 -10.42 -9.79
N SER A 27 16.30 -10.97 -8.57
CA SER A 27 17.41 -11.77 -8.06
C SER A 27 17.58 -13.07 -8.83
N SER A 28 16.47 -13.74 -9.17
CA SER A 28 16.46 -14.99 -9.94
C SER A 28 16.94 -14.76 -11.38
N LEU A 29 16.47 -13.71 -12.04
CA LEU A 29 16.91 -13.36 -13.39
C LEU A 29 18.38 -12.96 -13.43
N ARG A 30 18.91 -12.34 -12.37
CA ARG A 30 20.31 -11.88 -12.31
C ARG A 30 21.32 -13.02 -12.42
N VAL A 31 20.97 -14.23 -12.01
CA VAL A 31 21.84 -15.41 -12.08
C VAL A 31 21.74 -16.16 -13.42
N GLU A 32 20.76 -15.83 -14.25
CA GLU A 32 20.60 -16.46 -15.57
C GLU A 32 21.84 -16.17 -16.45
N PRO A 33 22.43 -17.16 -17.14
CA PRO A 33 23.68 -16.99 -17.87
C PRO A 33 23.67 -15.85 -18.91
N GLU A 34 22.53 -15.64 -19.57
CA GLU A 34 22.35 -14.59 -20.58
C GLU A 34 22.36 -13.19 -19.96
N VAL A 35 21.71 -13.05 -18.81
CA VAL A 35 21.67 -11.81 -18.01
C VAL A 35 23.03 -11.57 -17.34
N ALA A 36 23.66 -12.64 -16.84
CA ALA A 36 24.93 -12.58 -16.13
C ALA A 36 26.06 -11.98 -17.00
N ARG A 37 25.97 -12.12 -18.31
CA ARG A 37 26.95 -11.59 -19.28
C ARG A 37 26.57 -10.21 -19.81
N ASN A 38 25.35 -9.73 -19.55
CA ASN A 38 24.86 -8.45 -20.03
C ASN A 38 24.82 -7.42 -18.90
N ALA A 39 25.83 -6.54 -18.86
CA ALA A 39 25.97 -5.50 -17.84
C ALA A 39 24.76 -4.56 -17.78
N ARG A 40 24.17 -4.21 -18.93
CA ARG A 40 23.00 -3.33 -19.00
C ARG A 40 21.76 -3.98 -18.38
N MET A 41 21.55 -5.27 -18.63
CA MET A 41 20.44 -6.01 -18.00
C MET A 41 20.64 -6.15 -16.50
N LYS A 42 21.87 -6.42 -16.02
CA LYS A 42 22.15 -6.41 -14.58
C LYS A 42 21.83 -5.08 -13.93
N GLN A 43 22.29 -3.98 -14.52
CA GLN A 43 22.01 -2.65 -13.99
C GLN A 43 20.51 -2.37 -13.94
N ALA A 44 19.76 -2.68 -15.01
CA ALA A 44 18.32 -2.50 -15.02
C ALA A 44 17.61 -3.34 -13.94
N LEU A 45 18.04 -4.59 -13.71
CA LEU A 45 17.50 -5.42 -12.63
C LEU A 45 17.83 -4.87 -11.24
N ASP A 46 19.05 -4.37 -11.05
CA ASP A 46 19.49 -3.76 -9.78
C ASP A 46 18.70 -2.47 -9.51
N GLU A 47 18.42 -1.66 -10.53
CA GLU A 47 17.58 -0.45 -10.43
C GLU A 47 16.12 -0.80 -10.07
N ILE A 48 15.52 -1.80 -10.73
CA ILE A 48 14.14 -2.24 -10.44
C ILE A 48 14.04 -2.79 -9.01
N ALA A 49 14.99 -3.63 -8.60
CA ALA A 49 15.01 -4.19 -7.25
C ALA A 49 15.20 -3.09 -6.19
N GLY A 50 16.09 -2.12 -6.45
CA GLY A 50 16.31 -0.96 -5.59
C GLY A 50 15.06 -0.10 -5.43
N LEU A 51 14.33 0.17 -6.52
CA LEU A 51 13.07 0.91 -6.46
C LEU A 51 12.00 0.15 -5.67
N ALA A 52 11.85 -1.16 -5.91
CA ALA A 52 10.89 -1.99 -5.20
C ALA A 52 11.19 -2.04 -3.68
N LEU A 53 12.45 -2.18 -3.31
CA LEU A 53 12.90 -2.12 -1.92
C LEU A 53 12.63 -0.74 -1.30
N GLY A 54 12.99 0.34 -2.00
CA GLY A 54 12.74 1.70 -1.52
C GLY A 54 11.26 2.00 -1.27
N ILE A 55 10.37 1.52 -2.14
CA ILE A 55 8.91 1.64 -1.93
C ILE A 55 8.49 0.84 -0.68
N LYS A 56 9.03 -0.37 -0.50
CA LYS A 56 8.72 -1.20 0.67
C LYS A 56 9.19 -0.54 1.97
N GLU A 57 10.40 -0.01 2.00
CA GLU A 57 10.95 0.72 3.15
C GLU A 57 10.14 1.98 3.46
N PHE A 58 9.77 2.75 2.43
CA PHE A 58 8.88 3.90 2.58
C PHE A 58 7.54 3.51 3.23
N MET A 59 6.89 2.45 2.76
CA MET A 59 5.63 1.95 3.33
C MET A 59 5.79 1.44 4.77
N ASN A 60 6.96 0.89 5.13
CA ASN A 60 7.26 0.44 6.48
C ASN A 60 7.65 1.58 7.43
N SER A 61 7.95 2.77 6.90
CA SER A 61 8.28 3.95 7.72
C SER A 61 7.05 4.59 8.39
N PHE A 62 5.84 4.26 7.93
CA PHE A 62 4.62 4.82 8.49
C PHE A 62 4.33 4.26 9.89
N PRO A 63 3.80 5.08 10.82
CA PRO A 63 3.53 4.67 12.20
C PRO A 63 2.38 3.65 12.32
N SER A 64 1.61 3.46 11.25
CA SER A 64 0.49 2.52 11.16
C SER A 64 0.41 1.95 9.75
N GLU A 65 -0.27 0.81 9.60
CA GLU A 65 -0.50 0.20 8.28
C GLU A 65 -1.27 1.18 7.38
N PRO A 66 -0.68 1.68 6.27
CA PRO A 66 -1.37 2.59 5.38
C PRO A 66 -2.53 1.89 4.66
N LEU A 67 -3.59 2.66 4.42
CA LEU A 67 -4.76 2.23 3.67
C LEU A 67 -4.79 2.95 2.34
N ILE A 68 -5.10 2.21 1.27
CA ILE A 68 -5.19 2.75 -0.09
C ILE A 68 -6.65 2.88 -0.45
N TRP A 69 -7.10 4.11 -0.71
CA TRP A 69 -8.43 4.36 -1.26
C TRP A 69 -8.49 3.94 -2.72
N THR A 70 -9.48 3.11 -3.06
CA THR A 70 -9.74 2.61 -4.42
C THR A 70 -11.09 3.08 -4.98
N GLY A 71 -11.78 3.95 -4.23
CA GLY A 71 -13.01 4.57 -4.67
C GLY A 71 -12.78 5.76 -5.60
N ARG A 72 -13.87 6.42 -5.96
CA ARG A 72 -13.83 7.71 -6.65
C ARG A 72 -13.63 8.84 -5.65
N GLY A 73 -13.26 10.00 -6.17
CA GLY A 73 -13.09 11.24 -5.44
C GLY A 73 -11.63 11.61 -5.25
N ASP A 74 -11.38 12.88 -5.02
CA ASP A 74 -10.04 13.38 -4.70
C ASP A 74 -9.71 13.21 -3.22
N THR A 75 -8.48 13.59 -2.84
CA THR A 75 -7.99 13.46 -1.47
C THR A 75 -8.87 14.23 -0.47
N ASP A 76 -9.32 15.43 -0.83
CA ASP A 76 -10.07 16.30 0.08
C ASP A 76 -11.48 15.75 0.32
N GLU A 77 -12.13 15.24 -0.72
CA GLU A 77 -13.43 14.57 -0.62
C GLU A 77 -13.35 13.32 0.28
N VAL A 78 -12.27 12.53 0.16
CA VAL A 78 -12.06 11.35 0.99
C VAL A 78 -11.78 11.73 2.44
N ILE A 79 -11.01 12.79 2.69
CA ILE A 79 -10.76 13.31 4.05
C ILE A 79 -12.09 13.76 4.68
N ALA A 80 -12.87 14.60 3.98
CA ALA A 80 -14.15 15.09 4.49
C ALA A 80 -15.12 13.93 4.80
N MET A 81 -15.14 12.90 3.96
CA MET A 81 -15.88 11.67 4.24
C MET A 81 -15.38 11.03 5.54
N LEU A 82 -14.08 10.78 5.69
CA LEU A 82 -13.50 10.15 6.90
C LEU A 82 -13.81 10.96 8.17
N GLU A 83 -13.68 12.29 8.13
CA GLU A 83 -14.02 13.18 9.26
C GLU A 83 -15.48 13.05 9.67
N SER A 84 -16.40 12.98 8.69
CA SER A 84 -17.83 12.80 8.96
C SER A 84 -18.13 11.48 9.69
N LEU A 85 -17.38 10.42 9.36
CA LEU A 85 -17.53 9.11 9.97
C LEU A 85 -17.05 9.10 11.42
N VAL A 86 -15.92 9.77 11.68
CA VAL A 86 -15.39 9.94 13.04
C VAL A 86 -16.39 10.70 13.91
N ALA A 87 -16.89 11.85 13.43
CA ALA A 87 -17.88 12.65 14.16
C ALA A 87 -19.17 11.88 14.47
N ALA A 88 -19.65 11.08 13.51
CA ALA A 88 -20.81 10.22 13.69
C ALA A 88 -20.57 9.13 14.75
N ALA A 89 -19.39 8.49 14.74
CA ALA A 89 -19.03 7.45 15.69
C ALA A 89 -18.88 8.00 17.12
N GLU A 90 -18.28 9.18 17.29
CA GLU A 90 -18.16 9.85 18.59
C GLU A 90 -19.53 10.21 19.17
N SER A 91 -20.43 10.74 18.33
CA SER A 91 -21.80 11.06 18.72
C SER A 91 -22.57 9.82 19.17
N ALA A 92 -22.45 8.70 18.44
CA ALA A 92 -23.09 7.43 18.81
C ALA A 92 -22.51 6.84 20.12
N GLY A 93 -21.19 6.94 20.32
CA GLY A 93 -20.54 6.49 21.54
C GLY A 93 -20.95 7.27 22.80
N GLN A 94 -21.26 8.56 22.66
CA GLN A 94 -21.79 9.37 23.77
C GLN A 94 -23.23 9.00 24.16
N VAL A 95 -24.05 8.60 23.20
CA VAL A 95 -25.43 8.13 23.46
C VAL A 95 -25.42 6.81 24.22
N LEU A 96 -24.55 5.87 23.84
CA LEU A 96 -24.39 4.56 24.52
C LEU A 96 -23.83 4.66 25.95
N ARG A 97 -23.10 5.74 26.29
CA ARG A 97 -22.57 5.97 27.65
C ARG A 97 -23.55 6.66 28.60
N LYS A 98 -24.64 7.21 28.06
CA LYS A 98 -25.69 7.91 28.83
C LYS A 98 -26.98 7.08 29.00
N ALA A 99 -27.06 5.92 28.35
CA ALA A 99 -28.11 4.92 28.51
C ALA A 99 -27.66 3.84 29.51
#